data_AF-A0A358CWA1-F1
#
_entry.id   AF-A0A358CWA1-F1
#
_cell.length_a   1.000
_cell.length_b   1.000
_cell.length_c   1.000
_cell.angle_alpha   90.00
_cell.angle_beta   90.00
_cell.angle_gamma   90.00
#
_symmetry.space_group_name_H-M   'P 1'
#
loop_
_entity.id
_entity.type
_entity.pdbx_description
1 polymer ?
#
loop_
_entity_poly.entity_id
_entity_poly.type
_entity_poly.pdbx_seq_one_letter_code
_entity_poly.pdbx_strand_id
1 'polypeptide(L)'
;TGLPPTPEEAKDFLNDTREDKEAFRNVVERLLASPHYGERMAQHWLDVVRYADSSGFANDFERGNAWRYRDYVIRAFQDDKP
;
A
#
# COMPACT_ATOMS: atom_id res chain seq x y z
N THR A 1 -3.66 -1.41 3.04
CA THR A 1 -4.78 -0.50 3.33
C THR A 1 -4.58 0.11 4.71
N GLY A 2 -4.87 1.40 4.89
CA GLY A 2 -4.91 2.02 6.24
C GLY A 2 -6.22 1.76 6.98
N LEU A 3 -6.99 0.76 6.55
CA LEU A 3 -8.33 0.46 7.05
C LEU A 3 -8.23 -0.60 8.16
N PRO A 4 -9.14 -0.57 9.15
CA PRO A 4 -9.25 -1.66 10.11
C PRO A 4 -9.64 -2.98 9.41
N PRO A 5 -9.30 -4.14 10.00
CA PRO A 5 -9.72 -5.43 9.46
C PRO A 5 -11.24 -5.56 9.47
N THR A 6 -11.79 -6.38 8.56
CA THR A 6 -13.22 -6.69 8.61
C THR A 6 -13.56 -7.55 9.84
N PRO A 7 -14.83 -7.56 10.29
CA PRO A 7 -15.26 -8.46 11.36
C PRO A 7 -14.94 -9.93 11.08
N GLU A 8 -15.07 -10.36 9.82
CA GLU A 8 -14.74 -11.71 9.37
C GLU A 8 -13.24 -12.00 9.49
N GLU A 9 -12.37 -11.09 9.01
CA GLU A 9 -10.92 -11.25 9.13
C GLU A 9 -10.46 -11.31 10.59
N ALA A 10 -11.07 -10.50 11.46
CA ALA A 10 -10.80 -10.54 12.90
C ALA A 10 -11.26 -11.87 13.52
N LYS A 11 -12.46 -12.34 13.15
CA LYS A 11 -12.99 -13.63 13.59
C LYS A 11 -12.13 -14.80 13.12
N ASP A 12 -11.66 -14.78 11.88
CA ASP A 12 -10.82 -15.83 11.31
C ASP A 12 -9.48 -15.91 12.05
N PHE A 13 -8.88 -14.76 12.37
CA PHE A 13 -7.66 -14.71 13.19
C PHE A 13 -7.90 -15.22 14.63
N LEU A 14 -9.00 -14.81 15.26
CA LEU A 14 -9.33 -15.23 16.63
C LEU A 14 -9.66 -16.72 16.77
N ASN A 15 -10.14 -17.36 15.70
CA ASN A 15 -10.44 -18.79 15.67
C ASN A 15 -9.31 -19.64 15.08
N ASP A 16 -8.17 -19.05 14.73
CA ASP A 16 -7.01 -19.78 14.26
C ASP A 16 -6.43 -20.64 15.40
N THR A 17 -6.34 -21.95 15.17
CA THR A 17 -5.90 -22.94 16.18
C THR A 17 -4.42 -23.32 16.04
N ARG A 18 -3.72 -22.73 15.07
CA ARG A 18 -2.27 -22.90 14.89
C ARG A 18 -1.50 -22.20 15.99
N GLU A 19 -0.19 -22.45 16.07
CA GLU A 19 0.67 -21.68 16.98
C GLU A 19 0.61 -20.18 16.65
N ASP A 20 0.61 -19.32 17.68
CA ASP A 20 0.50 -17.86 17.54
C ASP A 20 1.45 -17.27 16.49
N LYS A 21 2.70 -17.77 16.45
CA LYS A 21 3.71 -17.33 15.48
C LYS A 21 3.31 -17.62 14.04
N GLU A 22 2.69 -18.77 13.82
CA GLU A 22 2.21 -19.16 12.50
C GLU A 22 0.93 -18.39 12.12
N ALA A 23 -0.04 -18.29 13.03
CA ALA A 23 -1.25 -17.51 12.81
C ALA A 23 -0.93 -16.05 12.44
N PHE A 24 -0.03 -15.41 13.20
CA PHE A 24 0.41 -14.05 12.94
C PHE A 24 1.15 -13.92 11.59
N ARG A 25 2.10 -14.83 11.31
CA ARG A 25 2.81 -14.85 10.02
C ARG A 25 1.82 -14.91 8.85
N ASN A 26 0.81 -15.76 8.92
CA ASN A 26 -0.16 -15.90 7.83
C ASN A 26 -0.98 -14.62 7.60
N VAL A 27 -1.33 -13.88 8.66
CA VAL A 27 -1.95 -12.56 8.52
C VAL A 27 -1.02 -11.58 7.84
N VAL A 28 0.26 -11.54 8.26
CA VAL A 28 1.27 -10.66 7.65
C VAL A 28 1.44 -10.98 6.16
N GLU A 29 1.66 -12.24 5.80
CA GLU A 29 1.81 -12.67 4.41
C GLU A 29 0.59 -12.28 3.56
N ARG A 30 -0.62 -12.50 4.08
CA ARG A 30 -1.86 -12.10 3.40
C ARG A 30 -1.95 -10.59 3.17
N LEU A 31 -1.55 -9.79 4.16
CA LEU A 31 -1.58 -8.33 4.06
C LEU A 31 -0.50 -7.80 3.10
N LEU A 32 0.70 -8.40 3.09
CA LEU A 32 1.77 -8.06 2.16
C LEU A 32 1.41 -8.44 0.71
N ALA A 33 0.74 -9.59 0.52
CA ALA A 33 0.25 -10.02 -0.80
C ALA A 33 -0.94 -9.22 -1.33
N SER A 34 -1.58 -8.38 -0.50
CA SER A 34 -2.70 -7.54 -0.92
C SER A 34 -2.25 -6.48 -1.92
N PRO A 35 -3.03 -6.18 -2.99
CA PRO A 35 -2.71 -5.07 -3.91
C PRO A 35 -2.63 -3.70 -3.22
N HIS A 36 -3.25 -3.58 -2.05
CA HIS A 36 -3.23 -2.36 -1.25
C HIS A 36 -1.95 -2.16 -0.45
N TYR A 37 -1.06 -3.14 -0.44
CA TYR A 37 0.27 -3.00 0.14
C TYR A 37 1.09 -2.00 -0.68
N GLY A 38 1.18 -2.21 -2.00
CA GLY A 38 1.91 -1.33 -2.91
C GLY A 38 1.39 0.11 -2.87
N GLU A 39 0.07 0.29 -2.84
CA GLU A 39 -0.56 1.62 -2.70
C GLU A 39 -0.13 2.33 -1.41
N ARG A 40 -0.11 1.60 -0.29
CA ARG A 40 0.21 2.17 1.02
C ARG A 40 1.69 2.55 1.13
N MET A 41 2.58 1.68 0.68
CA MET A 41 4.02 1.95 0.72
C MET A 41 4.41 3.05 -0.27
N ALA A 42 3.82 3.03 -1.48
CA ALA A 42 4.04 4.07 -2.47
C ALA A 42 3.62 5.46 -1.97
N GLN A 43 2.52 5.57 -1.21
CA GLN A 43 2.10 6.85 -0.62
C GLN A 43 3.24 7.48 0.20
N HIS A 44 3.85 6.70 1.11
CA HIS A 44 4.95 7.20 1.96
C HIS A 44 6.16 7.66 1.13
N TRP A 45 6.49 6.92 0.06
CA TRP A 45 7.55 7.32 -0.85
C TRP A 45 7.22 8.61 -1.61
N LEU A 46 6.00 8.68 -2.17
CA LEU A 46 5.51 9.81 -2.96
C LEU A 46 5.44 11.10 -2.14
N ASP A 47 5.15 10.98 -0.84
CA ASP A 47 5.21 12.11 0.11
C ASP A 47 6.64 12.65 0.24
N VAL A 48 7.64 11.76 0.41
CA VAL A 48 9.05 12.13 0.57
C VAL A 48 9.60 12.83 -0.68
N VAL A 49 9.27 12.31 -1.87
CA VAL A 49 9.73 12.89 -3.14
C VAL A 49 8.87 14.06 -3.62
N ARG A 50 7.84 14.45 -2.84
CA ARG A 50 6.92 15.56 -3.14
C ARG A 50 6.23 15.39 -4.49
N TYR A 51 5.69 14.20 -4.72
CA TYR A 51 4.87 13.93 -5.89
C TYR A 51 3.62 14.82 -5.91
N ALA A 52 3.28 15.33 -7.10
CA ALA A 52 2.04 16.03 -7.36
C ALA A 52 1.63 15.82 -8.82
N ASP A 53 0.32 15.72 -9.07
CA ASP A 53 -0.25 15.66 -10.42
C ASP A 53 -0.22 17.03 -11.13
N SER A 54 0.12 18.09 -10.41
CA SER A 54 0.18 19.46 -10.92
C SER A 54 1.39 20.22 -10.37
N SER A 55 1.61 21.43 -10.90
CA SER A 55 2.73 22.29 -10.49
C SER A 55 2.52 22.91 -9.11
N GLY A 56 1.27 23.03 -8.67
CA GLY A 56 0.87 23.67 -7.43
C GLY A 56 1.04 25.19 -7.47
N PHE A 57 0.48 25.86 -6.45
CA PHE A 57 0.56 27.31 -6.24
C PHE A 57 0.02 28.14 -7.41
N ALA A 58 0.36 29.44 -7.49
CA ALA A 58 -0.28 30.43 -8.37
C ALA A 58 -0.40 30.05 -9.86
N ASN A 59 0.45 29.16 -10.36
CA ASN A 59 0.42 28.63 -11.73
C ASN A 59 0.27 27.10 -11.70
N ASP A 60 -0.90 26.63 -11.28
CA ASP A 60 -1.21 25.22 -11.06
C ASP A 60 -1.48 24.45 -12.37
N PHE A 61 -0.47 24.32 -13.21
CA PHE A 61 -0.58 23.55 -14.44
C PHE A 61 -0.49 22.05 -14.17
N GLU A 62 -1.32 21.27 -14.84
CA GLU A 62 -1.26 19.80 -14.82
C GLU A 62 0.10 19.29 -15.32
N ARG A 63 0.62 18.28 -14.62
CA ARG A 63 1.76 17.48 -15.05
C ARG A 63 1.22 16.23 -15.73
N GLY A 64 0.73 16.36 -16.95
CA GLY A 64 -0.10 15.32 -17.62
C GLY A 64 0.48 13.90 -17.74
N ASN A 65 1.77 13.71 -17.45
CA ASN A 65 2.44 12.40 -17.46
C ASN A 65 2.93 11.93 -16.09
N ALA A 66 2.74 12.70 -15.01
CA ALA A 66 3.24 12.40 -13.67
C ALA A 66 2.67 11.09 -13.11
N TRP A 67 1.39 10.81 -13.38
CA TRP A 67 0.69 9.60 -12.92
C TRP A 67 1.40 8.29 -13.30
N ARG A 68 2.16 8.27 -14.41
CA ARG A 68 2.94 7.09 -14.80
C ARG A 68 4.01 6.75 -13.78
N TYR A 69 4.62 7.76 -13.16
CA TYR A 69 5.60 7.56 -12.09
C TYR A 69 4.93 7.07 -10.82
N ARG A 70 3.78 7.64 -10.43
CA ARG A 70 2.98 7.14 -9.29
C ARG A 70 2.65 5.65 -9.47
N ASP A 71 2.07 5.29 -10.61
CA ASP A 71 1.65 3.92 -10.87
C ASP A 71 2.85 2.96 -10.98
N TYR A 72 3.98 3.45 -11.49
CA TYR A 72 5.24 2.69 -11.47
C TYR A 72 5.72 2.41 -10.04
N VAL A 73 5.72 3.41 -9.16
CA VAL A 73 6.15 3.26 -7.76
C VAL A 73 5.22 2.28 -7.03
N ILE A 74 3.91 2.36 -7.24
CA ILE A 74 2.94 1.41 -6.67
C ILE A 74 3.29 -0.03 -7.08
N ARG A 75 3.51 -0.27 -8.38
CA ARG A 75 3.91 -1.60 -8.87
C ARG A 75 5.27 -2.03 -8.33
N ALA A 76 6.23 -1.12 -8.23
CA ALA A 76 7.56 -1.43 -7.72
C ALA A 76 7.51 -1.93 -6.27
N PHE A 77 6.70 -1.31 -5.40
CA PHE A 77 6.49 -1.83 -4.04
C PHE A 77 5.68 -3.12 -4.02
N GLN A 78 4.66 -3.24 -4.88
CA GLN A 78 3.84 -4.45 -4.94
C GLN A 78 4.65 -5.69 -5.37
N ASP A 79 5.58 -5.51 -6.30
CA ASP A 79 6.41 -6.57 -6.88
C ASP A 79 7.75 -6.75 -6.16
N ASP A 80 7.95 -6.09 -5.01
CA ASP A 80 9.20 -6.08 -4.23
C ASP A 80 10.44 -5.81 -5.10
N LYS A 81 10.33 -4.79 -5.96
CA LYS A 81 11.37 -4.46 -6.94
C LYS A 81 12.61 -3.86 -6.23
N PRO A 82 13.83 -4.39 -6.48
CA PRO A 82 15.08 -3.85 -5.94
C PRO A 82 15.41 -2.43 -6.40
#